data_AF-A0A646II19-F1
#
_entry.id   AF-A0A646II19-F1
#
_cell.length_a   1.000
_cell.length_b   1.000
_cell.length_c   1.000
_cell.angle_alpha   90.00
_cell.angle_beta   90.00
_cell.angle_gamma   90.00
#
_symmetry.space_group_name_H-M   'P 1'
#
loop_
_entity.id
_entity.type
_entity.pdbx_description
1 polymer ?
#
loop_
_entity_poly.entity_id
_entity_poly.type
_entity_poly.pdbx_seq_one_letter_code
_entity_poly.pdbx_strand_id
1 'polypeptide(L)'
;SKHIVEVPADEEAHLVTWLSRRLDAQLHVPNLRSLGYRLIGGRQTVVADAPTAMLMYEGPGGTRISVQLRRMPSNRDTGFRLETLAPDNRVLQAIHPAVDHPPPMAFYWADHGLGFAVAGPLARAQLLEVARVVFRQYSEFTGPAPRKE
;
A
#
# COMPACT_ATOMS: atom_id res chain seq x y z
N SER A 1 9.82 -13.93 -14.71
CA SER A 1 9.32 -13.38 -13.43
C SER A 1 7.96 -13.97 -13.11
N LYS A 2 7.83 -14.73 -12.02
CA LYS A 2 6.58 -15.37 -11.59
C LYS A 2 5.80 -14.35 -10.74
N HIS A 3 4.98 -13.53 -11.38
CA HIS A 3 3.99 -12.73 -10.66
C HIS A 3 2.90 -13.70 -10.20
N ILE A 4 2.87 -14.02 -8.91
CA ILE A 4 1.89 -14.96 -8.35
C ILE A 4 0.60 -14.17 -8.14
N VAL A 5 -0.26 -14.19 -9.15
CA VAL A 5 -1.69 -13.85 -9.14
C VAL A 5 -2.04 -12.39 -8.80
N GLU A 6 -2.77 -11.75 -9.70
CA GLU A 6 -3.53 -10.53 -9.41
C GLU A 6 -4.95 -10.97 -9.05
N VAL A 7 -5.42 -10.59 -7.85
CA VAL A 7 -6.78 -10.86 -7.40
C VAL A 7 -7.57 -9.56 -7.54
N PRO A 8 -8.67 -9.56 -8.32
CA PRO A 8 -9.50 -8.39 -8.51
C PRO A 8 -10.27 -8.01 -7.24
N ALA A 9 -10.74 -6.75 -7.17
CA ALA A 9 -11.38 -6.20 -5.97
C ALA A 9 -12.75 -6.79 -5.64
N ASP A 10 -13.44 -7.40 -6.60
CA ASP A 10 -14.68 -8.16 -6.40
C ASP A 10 -14.48 -9.41 -5.54
N GLU A 11 -13.23 -9.89 -5.44
CA GLU A 11 -12.81 -10.99 -4.57
C GLU A 11 -12.07 -10.49 -3.31
N GLU A 12 -12.41 -9.32 -2.77
CA GLU A 12 -11.70 -8.69 -1.63
C GLU A 12 -11.44 -9.65 -0.45
N ALA A 13 -12.44 -10.44 -0.05
CA ALA A 13 -12.30 -11.40 1.04
C ALA A 13 -11.24 -12.48 0.74
N HIS A 14 -11.17 -12.94 -0.52
CA HIS A 14 -10.15 -13.86 -0.98
C HIS A 14 -8.77 -13.18 -1.03
N LEU A 15 -8.69 -11.97 -1.60
CA LEU A 15 -7.48 -11.15 -1.65
C LEU A 15 -6.87 -10.97 -0.25
N VAL A 16 -7.68 -10.57 0.72
CA VAL A 16 -7.27 -10.38 2.13
C VAL A 16 -6.75 -11.68 2.71
N THR A 17 -7.51 -12.77 2.58
CA THR A 17 -7.13 -14.08 3.13
C THR A 17 -5.83 -14.58 2.52
N TRP A 18 -5.70 -14.49 1.20
CA TRP A 18 -4.55 -14.94 0.45
C TRP A 18 -3.29 -14.14 0.79
N LEU A 19 -3.36 -12.80 0.73
CA LEU A 19 -2.21 -11.95 1.04
C LEU A 19 -1.81 -12.03 2.51
N SER A 20 -2.76 -12.14 3.44
CA SER A 20 -2.44 -12.31 4.86
C SER A 20 -1.59 -13.55 5.12
N ARG A 21 -1.95 -14.68 4.49
CA ARG A 21 -1.17 -15.93 4.56
C ARG A 21 0.22 -15.78 3.96
N ARG A 22 0.37 -14.99 2.89
CA ARG A 22 1.66 -14.80 2.21
C ARG A 22 2.62 -13.90 2.97
N LEU A 23 2.09 -12.98 3.76
CA LEU A 23 2.88 -12.06 4.58
C LEU A 23 3.19 -12.61 5.96
N ASP A 24 2.51 -13.68 6.39
CA ASP A 24 2.47 -14.09 7.80
C ASP A 24 2.05 -12.90 8.69
N ALA A 25 1.07 -12.13 8.24
CA ALA A 25 0.56 -10.95 8.94
C ALA A 25 -0.90 -10.72 8.55
N GLN A 26 -1.71 -10.17 9.46
CA GLN A 26 -3.07 -9.78 9.09
C GLN A 26 -3.04 -8.57 8.17
N LEU A 27 -3.70 -8.67 7.02
CA LEU A 27 -3.88 -7.58 6.08
C LEU A 27 -5.27 -6.99 6.26
N HIS A 28 -5.34 -5.66 6.26
CA HIS A 28 -6.58 -4.90 6.12
C HIS A 28 -6.52 -4.11 4.80
N VAL A 29 -7.64 -3.98 4.08
CA VAL A 29 -7.71 -3.13 2.87
C VAL A 29 -8.10 -1.71 3.30
N PRO A 30 -7.22 -0.70 3.16
CA PRO A 30 -7.58 0.66 3.51
C PRO A 30 -8.75 1.20 2.68
N ASN A 31 -9.75 1.75 3.36
CA ASN A 31 -10.84 2.46 2.69
C ASN A 31 -10.38 3.87 2.30
N LEU A 32 -10.12 4.07 1.01
CA LEU A 32 -9.71 5.35 0.44
C LEU A 32 -10.83 6.07 -0.33
N ARG A 33 -12.08 5.61 -0.19
CA ARG A 33 -13.23 6.13 -0.97
C ARG A 33 -13.49 7.61 -0.71
N SER A 34 -13.26 8.11 0.51
CA SER A 34 -13.41 9.54 0.83
C SER A 34 -12.40 10.43 0.11
N LEU A 35 -11.30 9.85 -0.39
CA LEU A 35 -10.30 10.52 -1.22
C LEU A 35 -10.51 10.28 -2.73
N GLY A 36 -11.61 9.59 -3.10
CA GLY A 36 -11.95 9.29 -4.49
C GLY A 36 -11.26 8.05 -5.07
N TYR A 37 -10.53 7.27 -4.27
CA TYR A 37 -9.83 6.07 -4.72
C TYR A 37 -10.62 4.80 -4.41
N ARG A 38 -10.73 3.91 -5.40
CA ARG A 38 -11.34 2.58 -5.26
C ARG A 38 -10.29 1.50 -5.43
N LEU A 39 -10.37 0.45 -4.61
CA LEU A 39 -9.57 -0.75 -4.80
C LEU A 39 -9.91 -1.35 -6.17
N ILE A 40 -8.90 -1.67 -6.96
CA ILE A 40 -9.06 -2.39 -8.23
C ILE A 40 -8.52 -3.82 -8.15
N GLY A 41 -7.66 -4.10 -7.17
CA GLY A 41 -7.18 -5.44 -6.87
C GLY A 41 -5.92 -5.42 -6.05
N GLY A 42 -5.27 -6.56 -5.95
CA GLY A 42 -3.97 -6.65 -5.31
C GLY A 42 -3.19 -7.89 -5.74
N ARG A 43 -1.90 -7.87 -5.45
CA ARG A 43 -0.98 -8.95 -5.80
C ARG A 43 0.10 -9.10 -4.75
N GLN A 44 0.70 -10.27 -4.69
CA GLN A 44 1.95 -10.47 -3.98
C GLN A 44 3.11 -10.09 -4.90
N THR A 45 4.05 -9.33 -4.37
CA THR A 45 5.34 -9.02 -4.98
C THR A 45 6.48 -9.38 -4.02
N VAL A 46 7.71 -9.21 -4.49
CA VAL A 46 8.92 -9.35 -3.68
C VAL A 46 9.72 -8.06 -3.80
N VAL A 47 9.97 -7.41 -2.67
CA VAL A 47 10.75 -6.17 -2.55
C VAL A 47 11.89 -6.43 -1.57
N ALA A 48 13.13 -6.26 -2.02
CA ALA A 48 14.34 -6.56 -1.24
C ALA A 48 14.27 -7.96 -0.58
N ASP A 49 13.96 -8.97 -1.39
CA ASP A 49 13.83 -10.39 -1.00
C ASP A 49 12.77 -10.71 0.06
N ALA A 50 11.90 -9.76 0.39
CA ALA A 50 10.80 -9.96 1.33
C ALA A 50 9.45 -10.05 0.61
N PRO A 51 8.57 -11.01 0.98
CA PRO A 51 7.18 -11.03 0.55
C PRO A 51 6.50 -9.70 0.89
N THR A 52 5.87 -9.09 -0.10
CA THR A 52 5.22 -7.78 0.02
C THR A 52 3.86 -7.86 -0.65
N ALA A 53 2.81 -7.40 0.04
CA ALA A 53 1.50 -7.25 -0.55
C ALA A 53 1.44 -5.88 -1.21
N MET A 54 0.80 -5.82 -2.37
CA MET A 54 0.58 -4.59 -3.11
C MET A 54 -0.91 -4.50 -3.45
N LEU A 55 -1.60 -3.56 -2.83
CA LEU A 55 -2.98 -3.19 -3.13
C LEU A 55 -2.96 -2.04 -4.14
N MET A 56 -3.77 -2.15 -5.19
CA MET A 56 -3.84 -1.17 -6.27
C MET A 56 -5.17 -0.43 -6.20
N TYR A 57 -5.11 0.89 -6.37
CA TYR A 57 -6.29 1.73 -6.38
C TYR A 57 -6.31 2.61 -7.62
N GLU A 58 -7.52 2.90 -8.07
CA GLU A 58 -7.79 3.84 -9.15
C GLU A 58 -8.63 5.00 -8.63
N GLY A 59 -8.21 6.22 -8.95
CA GLY A 59 -8.84 7.46 -8.57
C GLY A 59 -9.38 8.24 -9.77
N PRO A 60 -9.71 9.53 -9.58
CA PRO A 60 -10.20 10.41 -10.65
C PRO A 60 -9.23 10.46 -11.84
N GLY A 61 -9.78 10.52 -13.06
CA GLY A 61 -8.96 10.58 -14.27
C GLY A 61 -8.13 9.33 -14.56
N GLY A 62 -8.44 8.19 -13.92
CA GLY A 62 -7.69 6.95 -14.09
C GLY A 62 -6.34 6.93 -13.35
N THR A 63 -6.09 7.88 -12.46
CA THR A 63 -4.85 7.93 -11.69
C THR A 63 -4.74 6.70 -10.79
N ARG A 64 -3.63 5.97 -10.90
CA ARG A 64 -3.38 4.75 -10.13
C ARG A 64 -2.34 4.97 -9.05
N ILE A 65 -2.67 4.47 -7.86
CA ILE A 65 -1.77 4.45 -6.71
C ILE A 65 -1.65 3.02 -6.17
N SER A 66 -0.64 2.79 -5.35
CA SER A 66 -0.50 1.54 -4.61
C SER A 66 -0.29 1.78 -3.13
N VAL A 67 -0.81 0.84 -2.34
CA VAL A 67 -0.47 0.66 -0.92
C VAL A 67 0.27 -0.66 -0.81
N GLN A 68 1.50 -0.61 -0.33
CA GLN A 68 2.33 -1.78 -0.09
C GLN A 68 2.51 -2.00 1.39
N LEU A 69 2.50 -3.27 1.80
CA LEU A 69 2.83 -3.67 3.16
C LEU A 69 3.63 -4.97 3.19
N ARG A 70 4.51 -5.07 4.18
CA ARG A 70 5.29 -6.28 4.47
C ARG A 70 5.56 -6.40 5.96
N ARG A 71 5.80 -7.62 6.42
CA ARG A 71 6.23 -7.89 7.79
C ARG A 71 7.66 -7.40 8.01
N MET A 72 7.90 -6.60 9.04
CA MET A 72 9.21 -6.06 9.43
C MET A 72 9.36 -6.12 10.97
N PRO A 73 9.50 -7.32 11.57
CA PRO A 73 9.42 -7.49 13.03
C PRO A 73 10.58 -6.83 13.79
N SER A 74 11.70 -6.59 13.13
CA SER A 74 12.90 -5.96 13.73
C SER A 74 12.94 -4.44 13.54
N ASN A 75 11.99 -3.85 12.80
CA ASN A 75 11.95 -2.40 12.62
C ASN A 75 11.32 -1.72 13.83
N ARG A 76 11.85 -0.54 14.17
CA ARG A 76 11.19 0.40 15.06
C ARG A 76 10.16 1.22 14.29
N ASP A 77 9.15 1.73 14.98
CA ASP A 77 8.20 2.67 14.41
C ASP A 77 8.94 3.93 13.92
N THR A 78 8.53 4.45 12.78
CA THR A 78 9.17 5.61 12.15
C THR A 78 8.15 6.65 11.71
N GLY A 79 8.56 7.91 11.63
CA GLY A 79 7.81 8.93 10.89
C GLY A 79 7.82 8.69 9.37
N PHE A 80 7.04 9.48 8.64
CA PHE A 80 6.98 9.40 7.18
C PHE A 80 8.28 9.89 6.53
N ARG A 81 8.76 9.11 5.56
CA ARG A 81 9.88 9.45 4.67
C ARG A 81 9.39 9.46 3.23
N LEU A 82 9.70 10.52 2.50
CA LEU A 82 9.32 10.69 1.09
C LEU A 82 10.52 10.38 0.18
N GLU A 83 10.28 9.65 -0.91
CA GLU A 83 11.26 9.47 -1.98
C GLU A 83 10.59 9.59 -3.36
N THR A 84 11.35 10.04 -4.35
CA THR A 84 10.95 9.94 -5.77
C THR A 84 11.32 8.56 -6.29
N LEU A 85 10.43 7.92 -7.06
CA LEU A 85 10.66 6.59 -7.60
C LEU A 85 11.45 6.66 -8.90
N ALA A 86 12.49 5.83 -9.00
CA ALA A 86 13.25 5.64 -10.24
C ALA A 86 12.37 4.98 -11.33
N PRO A 87 12.60 5.27 -12.62
CA PRO A 87 11.76 4.77 -13.72
C PRO A 87 11.64 3.24 -13.81
N ASP A 88 12.65 2.51 -13.37
CA ASP A 88 12.73 1.04 -13.38
C ASP A 88 12.05 0.37 -12.18
N ASN A 89 11.49 1.15 -11.24
CA ASN A 89 10.90 0.64 -10.02
C ASN A 89 9.68 -0.27 -10.31
N ARG A 90 9.66 -1.47 -9.69
CA ARG A 90 8.59 -2.48 -9.86
C ARG A 90 7.20 -1.97 -9.49
N VAL A 91 7.10 -0.97 -8.62
CA VAL A 91 5.85 -0.32 -8.25
C VAL A 91 5.26 0.40 -9.46
N LEU A 92 6.09 1.09 -10.24
CA LEU A 92 5.66 1.83 -11.44
C LEU A 92 5.17 0.90 -12.54
N GLN A 93 5.85 -0.24 -12.72
CA GLN A 93 5.39 -1.29 -13.64
C GLN A 93 4.03 -1.85 -13.27
N ALA A 94 3.64 -1.77 -12.00
CA ALA A 94 2.38 -2.32 -11.54
C ALA A 94 1.22 -1.32 -11.72
N ILE A 95 1.46 -0.07 -11.35
CA ILE A 95 0.43 0.97 -11.38
C ILE A 95 0.27 1.60 -12.76
N HIS A 96 1.24 1.45 -13.68
CA HIS A 96 1.21 1.99 -15.05
C HIS A 96 0.77 3.47 -15.07
N PRO A 97 1.58 4.38 -14.51
CA PRO A 97 1.18 5.79 -14.38
C PRO A 97 0.99 6.41 -15.78
N ALA A 98 -0.04 7.25 -15.92
CA ALA A 98 -0.24 8.01 -17.16
C ALA A 98 0.89 9.02 -17.38
N VAL A 99 1.15 9.35 -18.66
CA VAL A 99 2.29 10.19 -19.09
C VAL A 99 2.17 11.63 -18.59
N ASP A 100 0.95 12.15 -18.42
CA ASP A 100 0.67 13.54 -18.03
C ASP A 100 0.58 13.75 -16.50
N HIS A 101 1.10 12.82 -15.70
CA HIS A 101 1.15 12.94 -14.25
C HIS A 101 2.53 13.37 -13.74
N PRO A 102 2.61 13.98 -12.54
CA PRO A 102 3.90 14.30 -11.92
C PRO A 102 4.76 13.04 -11.70
N PRO A 103 6.09 13.21 -11.55
CA PRO A 103 6.99 12.10 -11.25
C PRO A 103 6.49 11.30 -10.05
N PRO A 104 6.42 9.97 -10.16
CA PRO A 104 5.87 9.15 -9.10
C PRO A 104 6.76 9.20 -7.86
N MET A 105 6.12 9.35 -6.71
CA MET A 105 6.76 9.38 -5.40
C MET A 105 6.21 8.26 -4.52
N ALA A 106 6.89 8.00 -3.41
CA ALA A 106 6.43 7.10 -2.37
C ALA A 106 6.68 7.68 -0.97
N PHE A 107 5.68 7.57 -0.10
CA PHE A 107 5.85 7.71 1.34
C PHE A 107 6.07 6.35 1.98
N TYR A 108 7.10 6.23 2.82
CA TYR A 108 7.45 5.04 3.58
C TYR A 108 7.35 5.30 5.08
N TRP A 109 6.93 4.28 5.82
CA TRP A 109 7.01 4.25 7.28
C TRP A 109 7.02 2.80 7.79
N ALA A 110 7.36 2.61 9.06
CA ALA A 110 7.12 1.39 9.79
C ALA A 110 6.22 1.69 11.00
N ASP A 111 5.31 0.78 11.31
CA ASP A 111 4.37 0.85 12.43
C ASP A 111 4.03 -0.59 12.88
N HIS A 112 4.14 -0.87 14.18
CA HIS A 112 3.74 -2.14 14.81
C HIS A 112 4.31 -3.40 14.13
N GLY A 113 5.59 -3.36 13.73
CA GLY A 113 6.26 -4.50 13.08
C GLY A 113 5.84 -4.73 11.63
N LEU A 114 5.14 -3.77 11.01
CA LEU A 114 4.83 -3.71 9.58
C LEU A 114 5.59 -2.56 8.94
N GLY A 115 6.06 -2.77 7.70
CA GLY A 115 6.60 -1.73 6.85
C GLY A 115 5.62 -1.40 5.73
N PHE A 116 5.45 -0.12 5.43
CA PHE A 116 4.49 0.38 4.47
C PHE A 116 5.14 1.26 3.40
N ALA A 117 4.53 1.27 2.22
CA ALA A 117 4.77 2.29 1.21
C ALA A 117 3.46 2.70 0.52
N VAL A 118 3.21 4.00 0.39
CA VAL A 118 2.13 4.54 -0.46
C VAL A 118 2.79 5.26 -1.63
N ALA A 119 2.51 4.79 -2.84
CA ALA A 119 3.19 5.25 -4.03
C ALA A 119 2.22 5.61 -5.16
N GLY A 120 2.55 6.65 -5.90
CA GLY A 120 1.76 7.05 -7.06
C GLY A 120 2.22 8.37 -7.67
N PRO A 121 1.72 8.69 -8.87
CA PRO A 121 2.08 9.90 -9.60
C PRO A 121 1.17 11.06 -9.17
N LEU A 122 1.26 11.42 -7.88
CA LEU A 122 0.47 12.46 -7.24
C LEU A 122 1.35 13.63 -6.77
N ALA A 123 0.74 14.81 -6.61
CA ALA A 123 1.40 15.88 -5.88
C ALA A 123 1.69 15.45 -4.43
N ARG A 124 2.78 15.95 -3.85
CA ARG A 124 3.23 15.56 -2.50
C ARG A 124 2.13 15.64 -1.44
N ALA A 125 1.34 16.72 -1.45
CA ALA A 125 0.27 16.93 -0.47
C ALA A 125 -0.83 15.85 -0.57
N GLN A 126 -1.26 15.51 -1.79
CA GLN A 126 -2.26 14.48 -2.04
C GLN A 126 -1.75 13.09 -1.64
N LEU A 127 -0.50 12.76 -2.00
CA LEU A 127 0.10 11.48 -1.61
C LEU A 127 0.24 11.36 -0.08
N LEU A 128 0.55 12.47 0.61
CA LEU A 128 0.64 12.51 2.06
C LEU A 128 -0.74 12.29 2.72
N GLU A 129 -1.81 12.84 2.16
CA GLU A 129 -3.17 12.60 2.66
C GLU A 129 -3.55 11.12 2.58
N VAL A 130 -3.25 10.47 1.45
CA VAL A 130 -3.43 9.03 1.30
C VAL A 130 -2.62 8.27 2.36
N ALA A 131 -1.33 8.58 2.51
CA ALA A 131 -0.47 7.94 3.50
C ALA A 131 -1.00 8.10 4.94
N ARG A 132 -1.53 9.27 5.29
CA ARG A 132 -2.15 9.53 6.61
C ARG A 132 -3.41 8.72 6.85
N VAL A 133 -4.25 8.53 5.82
CA VAL A 133 -5.46 7.71 5.94
C VAL A 133 -5.09 6.23 6.12
N VAL A 134 -4.14 5.72 5.33
CA VAL A 134 -3.63 4.35 5.47
C VAL A 134 -3.03 4.14 6.85
N PHE A 135 -2.14 5.04 7.28
CA PHE A 135 -1.51 4.98 8.61
C PHE A 135 -2.56 4.89 9.71
N ARG A 136 -3.55 5.80 9.74
CA ARG A 136 -4.58 5.83 10.78
C ARG A 136 -5.37 4.52 10.86
N GLN A 137 -5.87 4.03 9.73
CA GLN A 137 -6.66 2.80 9.70
C GLN A 137 -5.82 1.59 10.13
N TYR A 138 -4.54 1.54 9.76
CA TYR A 138 -3.66 0.47 10.20
C TYR A 138 -3.30 0.56 11.67
N SER A 139 -2.97 1.74 12.20
CA SER A 139 -2.68 1.90 13.62
C SER A 139 -3.90 1.60 14.50
N GLU A 140 -5.13 1.86 14.02
CA GLU A 140 -6.36 1.41 14.69
C GLU A 140 -6.57 -0.11 14.59
N PHE A 141 -6.19 -0.72 13.46
CA PHE A 141 -6.33 -2.16 13.21
C PHE A 141 -5.29 -3.01 13.95
N THR A 142 -4.04 -2.55 14.04
CA THR A 142 -2.91 -3.27 14.65
C THR A 142 -2.56 -2.81 16.05
N GLY A 143 -3.10 -1.65 16.47
CA GLY A 143 -2.90 -1.12 17.81
C GLY A 143 -3.50 -2.03 18.89
N PRO A 144 -3.05 -1.88 20.16
CA PRO A 144 -3.64 -2.60 21.27
C PRO A 144 -5.14 -2.29 21.34
N ALA A 145 -5.96 -3.33 21.54
CA ALA A 145 -7.40 -3.16 21.73
C ALA A 145 -7.65 -2.07 22.79
N PRO A 146 -8.63 -1.15 22.58
CA PRO A 146 -8.93 -0.13 23.56
C PRO A 146 -9.20 -0.81 24.91
N ARG A 147 -8.46 -0.39 25.94
CA ARG A 147 -8.68 -0.87 27.30
C ARG A 147 -10.12 -0.51 27.65
N LYS A 148 -10.98 -1.50 27.87
CA LYS A 148 -12.31 -1.25 28.43
C LYS A 148 -12.08 -0.68 29.83
N GLU A 149 -12.44 0.58 30.03
CA GLU A 149 -12.59 1.18 31.37
C GLU A 149 -13.82 0.61 32.08
#